data_AF-A0A4Q3ZD08-F1
#
_entry.id   AF-A0A4Q3ZD08-F1
#
_cell.length_a   1.000
_cell.length_b   1.000
_cell.length_c   1.000
_cell.angle_alpha   90.00
_cell.angle_beta   90.00
_cell.angle_gamma   90.00
#
_symmetry.space_group_name_H-M   'P 1'
#
loop_
_entity.id
_entity.type
_entity.pdbx_description
1 polymer ?
#
loop_
_entity_poly.entity_id
_entity_poly.type
_entity_poly.pdbx_seq_one_letter_code
_entity_poly.pdbx_strand_id
1 'polypeptide(L)'
;MNRISRNISFILRAERMIAKRRMAVVTRKAGFVGAAVVLGAAGLVFLNVAAYLALAERMDPALAALLLAAGDLILALILVLVAGRMSAEADIAPVREMRDMAVADLESEVEVAAAEVAAIADSLKTAARHPLAAGVGLIGPLLTILLKVVSRDPAEKDRISEAEE
;
A
#
# COMPACT_ATOMS: atom_id res chain seq x y z
N MET A 1 -10.76 26.37 19.60
CA MET A 1 -10.46 25.38 18.52
C MET A 1 -9.36 24.46 19.02
N ASN A 2 -9.63 23.15 19.06
CA ASN A 2 -8.80 22.18 19.77
C ASN A 2 -7.48 21.89 19.02
N ARG A 3 -6.35 21.71 19.73
CA ARG A 3 -5.02 21.48 19.11
C ARG A 3 -5.01 20.29 18.14
N ILE A 4 -5.85 19.28 18.41
CA ILE A 4 -6.03 18.07 17.61
C ILE A 4 -6.58 18.37 16.21
N SER A 5 -7.61 19.22 16.09
CA SER A 5 -8.21 19.53 14.77
C SER A 5 -7.25 20.31 13.88
N ARG A 6 -6.43 21.19 14.49
CA ARG A 6 -5.37 21.91 13.78
C ARG A 6 -4.31 20.95 13.22
N ASN A 7 -3.80 20.03 14.04
CA ASN A 7 -2.78 19.07 13.59
C ASN A 7 -3.31 18.14 12.48
N ILE A 8 -4.54 17.64 12.60
CA ILE A 8 -5.18 16.82 11.54
C ILE A 8 -5.32 17.62 10.25
N SER A 9 -5.75 18.88 10.32
CA SER A 9 -5.85 19.72 9.11
C SER A 9 -4.51 19.99 8.44
N PHE A 10 -3.42 20.09 9.21
CA PHE A 10 -2.06 20.21 8.67
C PHE A 10 -1.62 18.92 7.96
N ILE A 11 -1.86 17.75 8.57
CA ILE A 11 -1.54 16.44 7.98
C ILE A 11 -2.30 16.25 6.66
N LEU A 12 -3.62 16.46 6.66
CA LEU A 12 -4.45 16.32 5.47
C LEU A 12 -4.02 17.28 4.34
N ARG A 13 -3.60 18.50 4.69
CA ARG A 13 -3.10 19.46 3.70
C ARG A 13 -1.77 19.03 3.11
N ALA A 14 -0.87 18.50 3.93
CA ALA A 14 0.42 17.97 3.50
C ALA A 14 0.24 16.74 2.59
N GLU A 15 -0.57 15.76 2.99
CA GLU A 15 -0.88 14.59 2.18
C GLU A 15 -1.50 14.97 0.83
N ARG A 16 -2.42 15.94 0.83
CA ARG A 16 -3.03 16.43 -0.41
C ARG A 16 -2.00 17.12 -1.32
N MET A 17 -1.00 17.82 -0.77
CA MET A 17 0.09 18.39 -1.58
C MET A 17 1.01 17.31 -2.16
N ILE A 18 1.34 16.28 -1.38
CA ILE A 18 2.16 15.15 -1.84
C ILE A 18 1.43 14.38 -2.94
N ALA A 19 0.16 14.06 -2.74
CA ALA A 19 -0.67 13.35 -3.72
C ALA A 19 -0.78 14.13 -5.03
N LYS A 20 -1.06 15.44 -4.97
CA LYS A 20 -1.12 16.30 -6.16
C LYS A 20 0.22 16.34 -6.92
N ARG A 21 1.34 16.46 -6.22
CA ARG A 21 2.68 16.45 -6.86
C ARG A 21 2.97 15.10 -7.51
N ARG A 22 2.71 13.98 -6.82
CA ARG A 22 2.87 12.63 -7.39
C ARG A 22 2.00 12.46 -8.63
N MET A 23 0.73 12.86 -8.57
CA MET A 23 -0.17 12.82 -9.74
C MET A 23 0.33 13.68 -10.89
N ALA A 24 0.78 14.92 -10.63
CA ALA A 24 1.31 15.79 -11.68
C ALA A 24 2.53 15.18 -12.39
N VAL A 25 3.43 14.54 -11.63
CA VAL A 25 4.60 13.83 -12.19
C VAL A 25 4.16 12.62 -13.00
N VAL A 26 3.24 11.80 -12.48
CA VAL A 26 2.71 10.62 -13.19
C VAL A 26 2.03 11.02 -14.49
N THR A 27 1.15 12.03 -14.47
CA THR A 27 0.45 12.51 -15.68
C THR A 27 1.43 13.06 -16.71
N ARG A 28 2.39 13.89 -16.28
CA ARG A 28 3.40 14.46 -17.20
C ARG A 28 4.28 13.37 -17.79
N LYS A 29 4.72 12.41 -16.97
CA LYS A 29 5.49 11.24 -17.42
C LYS A 29 4.68 10.40 -18.40
N ALA A 30 3.39 10.16 -18.12
CA ALA A 30 2.51 9.39 -19.01
C ALA A 30 2.37 10.07 -20.38
N GLY A 31 2.28 11.40 -20.45
CA GLY A 31 2.26 12.13 -21.71
C GLY A 31 3.53 11.91 -22.55
N PHE A 32 4.71 12.06 -21.93
CA PHE A 32 5.99 11.83 -22.63
C PHE A 32 6.21 10.37 -23.00
N VAL A 33 5.87 9.43 -22.11
CA VAL A 33 5.97 7.99 -22.38
C VAL A 33 5.01 7.60 -23.51
N GLY A 34 3.78 8.11 -23.51
CA GLY A 34 2.83 7.88 -24.60
C GLY A 34 3.36 8.39 -25.94
N ALA A 35 3.88 9.61 -25.97
CA ALA A 35 4.51 10.17 -27.17
C ALA A 35 5.72 9.33 -27.63
N ALA A 36 6.57 8.89 -26.69
CA ALA A 36 7.72 8.05 -26.99
C ALA A 36 7.31 6.67 -27.54
N VAL A 37 6.23 6.07 -27.04
CA VAL A 37 5.69 4.80 -27.55
C VAL A 37 5.19 4.98 -28.99
N VAL A 38 4.43 6.05 -29.27
CA VAL A 38 3.94 6.33 -30.63
C VAL A 38 5.09 6.56 -31.61
N LEU A 39 6.03 7.44 -31.26
CA LEU A 39 7.18 7.74 -32.11
C LEU A 39 8.11 6.53 -32.26
N GLY A 40 8.31 5.76 -31.18
CA GLY A 40 9.08 4.53 -31.20
C GLY A 40 8.45 3.46 -32.10
N ALA A 41 7.13 3.27 -32.03
CA ALA A 41 6.42 2.34 -32.90
C ALA A 41 6.50 2.76 -34.37
N ALA A 42 6.27 4.05 -34.67
CA ALA A 42 6.41 4.58 -36.02
C ALA A 42 7.85 4.41 -36.55
N GLY A 43 8.84 4.73 -35.73
CA GLY A 43 10.26 4.53 -36.04
C GLY A 43 10.59 3.07 -36.32
N LEU A 44 10.05 2.13 -35.54
CA LEU A 44 10.26 0.69 -35.74
C LEU A 44 9.68 0.20 -37.07
N VAL A 45 8.50 0.68 -37.46
CA VAL A 45 7.88 0.36 -38.77
C VAL A 45 8.77 0.87 -39.89
N PHE A 46 9.19 2.14 -39.85
CA PHE A 46 10.06 2.68 -40.90
C PHE A 46 11.45 2.04 -40.93
N LEU A 47 11.98 1.65 -39.78
CA LEU A 47 13.25 0.93 -39.69
C LEU A 47 13.14 -0.43 -40.40
N ASN A 48 12.03 -1.13 -40.21
CA ASN A 48 11.75 -2.40 -40.90
C ASN A 48 11.62 -2.20 -42.42
N VAL A 49 10.88 -1.18 -42.86
CA VAL A 49 10.78 -0.83 -44.28
C VAL A 49 12.14 -0.50 -44.87
N ALA A 50 12.94 0.33 -44.20
CA ALA A 50 14.28 0.70 -44.65
C ALA A 50 15.22 -0.50 -44.71
N ALA A 51 15.19 -1.38 -43.71
CA ALA A 51 15.97 -2.61 -43.69
C ALA A 51 15.58 -3.54 -44.85
N TYR A 52 14.28 -3.73 -45.08
CA TYR A 52 13.79 -4.53 -46.21
C TYR A 52 14.29 -3.98 -47.54
N LEU A 53 14.10 -2.68 -47.79
CA LEU A 53 14.53 -2.03 -49.03
C LEU A 53 16.03 -2.17 -49.25
N ALA A 54 16.84 -1.97 -48.21
CA ALA A 54 18.29 -2.12 -48.27
C ALA A 54 18.76 -3.57 -48.50
N LEU A 55 17.99 -4.57 -48.04
CA LEU A 55 18.26 -5.97 -48.34
C LEU A 55 17.82 -6.32 -49.77
N ALA A 56 16.61 -5.92 -50.17
CA ALA A 56 16.04 -6.19 -51.49
C ALA A 56 16.85 -5.57 -52.64
N GLU A 57 17.64 -4.52 -52.38
CA GLU A 57 18.59 -3.98 -53.36
C GLU A 57 19.76 -4.94 -53.66
N ARG A 58 20.10 -5.83 -52.72
CA ARG A 58 21.29 -6.71 -52.81
C ARG A 58 20.96 -8.18 -53.05
N MET A 59 19.72 -8.60 -52.87
CA MET A 59 19.30 -10.00 -52.98
C MET A 59 17.84 -10.12 -53.44
N ASP A 60 17.41 -11.36 -53.71
CA ASP A 60 16.02 -11.63 -54.08
C ASP A 60 15.03 -11.15 -53.01
N PRO A 61 13.91 -10.50 -53.39
CA PRO A 61 12.91 -9.97 -52.46
C PRO A 61 12.37 -11.01 -51.46
N ALA A 62 12.21 -12.26 -51.87
CA ALA A 62 11.73 -13.31 -50.98
C ALA A 62 12.78 -13.67 -49.92
N LEU A 63 14.06 -13.74 -50.30
CA LEU A 63 15.16 -13.96 -49.35
C LEU A 63 15.35 -12.77 -48.41
N ALA A 64 15.22 -11.54 -48.91
CA ALA A 64 15.26 -10.33 -48.11
C ALA A 64 14.18 -10.32 -47.02
N ALA A 65 12.92 -10.63 -47.41
CA ALA A 65 11.80 -10.71 -46.47
C ALA A 65 12.02 -11.81 -45.41
N LEU A 66 12.54 -12.98 -45.82
CA LEU A 66 12.80 -14.10 -44.93
C LEU A 66 13.89 -13.78 -43.89
N LEU A 67 14.99 -13.14 -44.32
CA LEU A 67 16.07 -12.70 -43.42
C LEU A 67 15.60 -11.63 -42.44
N LEU A 68 14.82 -10.65 -42.91
CA LEU A 68 14.25 -9.62 -42.05
C LEU A 68 13.31 -10.22 -41.00
N ALA A 69 12.39 -11.09 -41.42
CA ALA A 69 11.48 -11.79 -40.52
C ALA A 69 12.21 -12.65 -39.49
N ALA A 70 13.28 -13.35 -39.90
CA ALA A 70 14.12 -14.10 -38.97
C ALA A 70 14.79 -13.17 -37.93
N GLY A 71 15.28 -12.00 -38.35
CA GLY A 71 15.82 -10.97 -37.46
C GLY A 71 14.81 -10.46 -36.45
N ASP A 72 13.59 -10.14 -36.89
CA ASP A 72 12.49 -9.70 -36.02
C ASP A 72 12.09 -10.77 -35.01
N LEU A 73 12.04 -12.05 -35.42
CA LEU A 73 11.76 -13.15 -34.50
C LEU A 73 12.84 -13.31 -33.43
N ILE A 74 14.12 -13.14 -33.78
CA ILE A 74 15.22 -13.16 -32.82
C ILE A 74 15.09 -11.98 -31.84
N LEU A 75 14.82 -10.77 -32.35
CA LEU A 75 14.57 -9.59 -31.51
C LEU A 75 13.38 -9.80 -30.56
N ALA A 76 12.27 -10.34 -31.06
CA ALA A 76 11.10 -10.66 -30.26
C ALA A 76 11.44 -11.67 -29.16
N LEU A 77 12.19 -12.73 -29.48
CA LEU A 77 12.64 -13.72 -28.50
C LEU A 77 13.50 -13.06 -27.41
N ILE A 78 14.45 -12.19 -27.78
CA ILE A 78 15.27 -11.45 -26.82
C ILE A 78 14.38 -10.58 -25.91
N LEU A 79 13.43 -9.84 -26.47
CA LEU A 79 12.52 -8.99 -25.69
C LEU A 79 11.67 -9.82 -24.72
N VAL A 80 11.15 -10.97 -25.13
CA VAL A 80 10.39 -11.88 -24.25
C VAL A 80 11.28 -12.41 -23.12
N LEU A 81 12.51 -12.80 -23.42
CA LEU A 81 13.46 -13.26 -22.39
C LEU A 81 13.80 -12.15 -21.39
N VAL A 82 14.06 -10.94 -21.87
CA VAL A 82 14.33 -9.78 -21.01
C VAL A 82 13.11 -9.44 -20.16
N ALA A 83 11.92 -9.38 -20.76
CA ALA A 83 10.67 -9.12 -20.04
C ALA A 83 10.40 -10.18 -18.97
N GLY A 84 10.65 -11.46 -19.28
CA GLY A 84 10.52 -12.56 -18.31
C GLY A 84 11.51 -12.48 -17.14
N ARG A 85 12.62 -11.75 -17.27
CA ARG A 85 13.58 -11.49 -16.18
C ARG A 85 13.17 -10.30 -15.30
N MET A 86 12.20 -9.48 -15.73
CA MET A 86 11.69 -8.36 -14.93
C MET A 86 10.63 -8.88 -13.96
N SER A 87 11.02 -9.22 -12.72
CA SER A 87 10.08 -9.76 -11.74
C SER A 87 9.38 -8.64 -10.95
N ALA A 88 8.09 -8.42 -11.24
CA ALA A 88 7.22 -7.60 -10.39
C ALA A 88 7.12 -8.14 -8.95
N GLU A 89 7.29 -9.45 -8.76
CA GLU A 89 7.26 -10.08 -7.43
C GLU A 89 8.41 -9.60 -6.54
N ALA A 90 9.60 -9.33 -7.10
CA ALA A 90 10.71 -8.78 -6.32
C ALA A 90 10.44 -7.34 -5.86
N ASP A 91 9.76 -6.55 -6.68
CA ASP A 91 9.39 -5.16 -6.35
C ASP A 91 8.26 -5.09 -5.31
N ILE A 92 7.40 -6.12 -5.25
CA ILE A 92 6.23 -6.17 -4.37
C ILE A 92 6.49 -6.98 -3.10
N ALA A 93 7.49 -7.86 -3.07
CA ALA A 93 7.79 -8.72 -1.91
C ALA A 93 7.91 -7.96 -0.58
N PRO A 94 8.63 -6.83 -0.46
CA PRO A 94 8.71 -6.08 0.79
C PRO A 94 7.35 -5.48 1.21
N VAL A 95 6.57 -5.00 0.23
CA VAL A 95 5.24 -4.44 0.48
C VAL A 95 4.26 -5.53 0.91
N ARG A 96 4.40 -6.72 0.34
CA ARG A 96 3.61 -7.90 0.68
C ARG A 96 3.92 -8.38 2.09
N GLU A 97 5.19 -8.47 2.45
CA GLU A 97 5.63 -8.83 3.81
C GLU A 97 5.12 -7.83 4.85
N MET A 98 5.25 -6.52 4.59
CA MET A 98 4.72 -5.49 5.49
C MET A 98 3.19 -5.58 5.68
N ARG A 99 2.45 -5.87 4.60
CA ARG A 99 1.00 -6.10 4.70
C ARG A 99 0.70 -7.33 5.52
N ASP A 100 1.42 -8.42 5.30
CA ASP A 100 1.17 -9.70 5.97
C ASP A 100 1.49 -9.59 7.47
N MET A 101 2.53 -8.85 7.86
CA MET A 101 2.80 -8.48 9.27
C MET A 101 1.67 -7.63 9.87
N ALA A 102 1.20 -6.60 9.17
CA ALA A 102 0.12 -5.76 9.67
C ALA A 102 -1.21 -6.53 9.82
N VAL A 103 -1.47 -7.51 8.95
CA VAL A 103 -2.64 -8.39 9.07
C VAL A 103 -2.50 -9.33 10.26
N ALA A 104 -1.32 -9.92 10.47
CA ALA A 104 -1.06 -10.78 11.61
C ALA A 104 -1.22 -10.03 12.96
N ASP A 105 -0.75 -8.78 13.04
CA ASP A 105 -0.93 -7.95 14.22
C ASP A 105 -2.42 -7.69 14.51
N LEU A 106 -3.22 -7.39 13.48
CA LEU A 106 -4.67 -7.20 13.61
C LEU A 106 -5.39 -8.48 14.08
N GLU A 107 -4.99 -9.65 13.57
CA GLU A 107 -5.54 -10.93 14.01
C GLU A 107 -5.30 -11.14 15.51
N SER A 108 -4.10 -10.81 16.00
CA SER A 108 -3.77 -10.90 17.42
C SER A 108 -4.59 -9.94 18.29
N GLU A 109 -4.81 -8.71 17.84
CA GLU A 109 -5.63 -7.73 18.56
C GLU A 109 -7.11 -8.13 18.60
N VAL A 110 -7.62 -8.69 17.50
CA VAL A 110 -9.01 -9.18 17.42
C VAL A 110 -9.23 -10.38 18.34
N GLU A 111 -8.27 -11.29 18.42
CA GLU A 111 -8.36 -12.45 19.31
C GLU A 111 -8.38 -12.04 20.79
N VAL A 112 -7.54 -11.07 21.17
CA VAL A 112 -7.53 -10.48 22.53
C VAL A 112 -8.87 -9.78 22.82
N ALA A 113 -9.37 -8.95 21.90
CA ALA A 113 -10.65 -8.27 22.08
C ALA A 113 -11.82 -9.26 22.18
N ALA A 114 -11.81 -10.34 21.39
CA ALA A 114 -12.83 -11.39 21.46
C ALA A 114 -12.80 -12.13 22.81
N ALA A 115 -11.60 -12.42 23.34
CA ALA A 115 -11.43 -13.05 24.64
C ALA A 115 -11.95 -12.15 25.79
N GLU A 116 -11.69 -10.84 25.74
CA GLU A 116 -12.21 -9.87 26.71
C GLU A 116 -13.74 -9.80 26.68
N VAL A 117 -14.35 -9.76 25.48
CA VAL A 117 -15.81 -9.77 25.33
C VAL A 117 -16.42 -11.07 25.87
N ALA A 118 -15.80 -12.22 25.60
CA ALA A 118 -16.23 -13.51 26.12
C ALA A 118 -16.17 -13.55 27.66
N ALA A 119 -15.11 -13.04 28.27
CA ALA A 119 -14.96 -12.96 29.72
C ALA A 119 -16.02 -12.05 30.38
N ILE A 120 -16.37 -10.93 29.74
CA ILE A 120 -17.43 -10.03 30.20
C ILE A 120 -18.80 -10.73 30.12
N ALA A 121 -19.07 -11.43 29.01
CA ALA A 121 -20.32 -12.17 28.83
C ALA A 121 -20.49 -13.30 29.85
N ASP A 122 -19.42 -14.04 30.16
CA ASP A 122 -19.46 -15.14 31.13
C ASP A 122 -19.62 -14.61 32.58
N SER A 123 -19.03 -13.46 32.88
CA SER A 123 -19.23 -12.74 34.14
C SER A 123 -20.70 -12.31 34.34
N LEU A 124 -21.33 -11.78 33.28
CA LEU A 124 -22.77 -11.44 33.30
C LEU A 124 -23.65 -12.68 33.50
N LYS A 125 -23.35 -13.76 32.78
CA LYS A 125 -24.11 -15.02 32.85
C LYS A 125 -24.02 -15.68 34.22
N THR A 126 -22.86 -15.62 34.84
CA THR A 126 -22.62 -16.14 36.20
C THR A 126 -23.33 -15.29 37.26
N ALA A 127 -23.29 -13.95 37.13
CA ALA A 127 -24.03 -13.04 38.00
C ALA A 127 -25.56 -13.23 37.91
N ALA A 128 -26.09 -13.50 36.71
CA ALA A 128 -27.51 -13.79 36.51
C ALA A 128 -27.95 -15.14 37.09
N ARG A 129 -27.06 -16.14 37.12
CA ARG A 129 -27.35 -17.48 37.69
C ARG A 129 -27.23 -17.52 39.22
N HIS A 130 -26.47 -16.62 39.84
CA HIS A 130 -26.29 -16.56 41.29
C HIS A 130 -26.58 -15.16 41.89
N PRO A 131 -27.84 -14.68 41.83
CA PRO A 131 -28.21 -13.34 42.31
C PRO A 131 -28.03 -13.15 43.83
N LEU A 132 -27.97 -14.23 44.61
CA LEU A 132 -27.87 -14.18 46.07
C LEU A 132 -26.43 -14.32 46.62
N ALA A 133 -25.47 -14.79 45.82
CA ALA A 133 -24.04 -14.79 46.18
C ALA A 133 -23.30 -13.53 45.71
N ALA A 134 -23.91 -12.75 44.80
CA ALA A 134 -23.35 -11.56 44.17
C ALA A 134 -23.42 -10.27 45.02
N GLY A 135 -24.03 -10.31 46.20
CA GLY A 135 -24.33 -9.12 47.01
C GLY A 135 -23.13 -8.33 47.55
N VAL A 136 -21.89 -8.82 47.43
CA VAL A 136 -20.71 -8.14 48.01
C VAL A 136 -19.52 -8.01 47.04
N GLY A 137 -19.49 -8.75 45.92
CA GLY A 137 -18.31 -8.81 45.02
C GLY A 137 -18.36 -7.94 43.76
N LEU A 138 -19.53 -7.47 43.32
CA LEU A 138 -19.71 -6.81 42.01
C LEU A 138 -19.52 -5.28 42.02
N ILE A 139 -19.41 -4.66 43.20
CA ILE A 139 -19.31 -3.20 43.33
C ILE A 139 -17.89 -2.71 42.97
N GLY A 140 -16.86 -3.54 43.19
CA GLY A 140 -15.47 -3.20 42.89
C GLY A 140 -15.20 -2.92 41.40
N PRO A 141 -15.46 -3.87 40.48
CA PRO A 141 -15.10 -3.73 39.06
C PRO A 141 -15.83 -2.57 38.38
N LEU A 142 -17.13 -2.41 38.66
CA LEU A 142 -17.96 -1.35 38.09
C LEU A 142 -17.54 0.04 38.60
N LEU A 143 -17.19 0.17 39.89
CA LEU A 143 -16.64 1.40 40.44
C LEU A 143 -15.29 1.76 39.81
N THR A 144 -14.40 0.79 39.55
CA THR A 144 -13.13 1.07 38.86
C THR A 144 -13.31 1.51 37.41
N ILE A 145 -14.29 0.96 36.68
CA ILE A 145 -14.59 1.39 35.31
C ILE A 145 -15.19 2.80 35.31
N LEU A 146 -16.13 3.09 36.22
CA LEU A 146 -16.69 4.43 36.40
C LEU A 146 -15.62 5.45 36.84
N LEU A 147 -14.72 5.08 37.76
CA LEU A 147 -13.60 5.92 38.19
C LEU A 147 -12.61 6.19 37.06
N LYS A 148 -12.28 5.19 36.23
CA LYS A 148 -11.32 5.34 35.12
C LYS A 148 -11.87 6.18 33.97
N VAL A 149 -13.19 6.24 33.81
CA VAL A 149 -13.87 7.11 32.83
C VAL A 149 -13.96 8.55 33.35
N VAL A 150 -14.08 8.75 34.66
CA VAL A 150 -14.16 10.06 35.32
C VAL A 150 -12.78 10.69 35.59
N SER A 151 -11.73 9.90 35.85
CA SER A 151 -10.41 10.42 36.23
C SER A 151 -9.50 10.83 35.07
N ARG A 152 -10.04 10.95 33.85
CA ARG A 152 -9.27 11.47 32.71
C ARG A 152 -9.33 13.00 32.70
N ASP A 153 -8.54 13.63 33.57
CA ASP A 153 -8.21 15.07 33.56
C ASP A 153 -6.71 15.27 33.93
N PRO A 154 -6.07 16.42 33.66
CA PRO A 154 -4.96 16.59 32.74
C PRO A 154 -3.67 16.90 33.52
N ALA A 155 -3.13 15.93 34.26
CA ALA A 155 -1.94 16.13 35.09
C ALA A 155 -0.65 15.52 34.50
N GLU A 156 -0.62 15.23 33.21
CA GLU A 156 0.58 14.86 32.45
C GLU A 156 0.96 16.00 31.50
N LYS A 157 1.06 17.21 32.06
CA LYS A 157 1.48 18.39 31.31
C LYS A 157 2.59 19.21 32.00
N ASP A 158 2.84 18.97 33.29
CA ASP A 158 3.86 19.72 34.03
C ASP A 158 5.23 19.02 34.12
N ARG A 159 5.36 17.77 33.68
CA ARG A 159 6.67 17.07 33.69
C ARG A 159 7.55 17.29 32.45
N ILE A 160 7.05 18.00 31.44
CA ILE A 160 7.79 18.26 30.19
C ILE A 160 8.20 19.73 30.08
N SER A 161 7.78 20.60 31.02
CA SER A 161 8.16 22.02 31.03
C SER A 161 9.41 22.32 31.88
N GLU A 162 9.86 21.41 32.74
CA GLU A 162 11.09 21.56 33.54
C GLU A 162 12.32 20.90 32.90
N ALA A 163 12.19 20.32 31.70
CA ALA A 163 13.32 19.72 30.97
C ALA A 163 13.82 20.58 29.78
N GLU A 164 13.25 21.77 29.57
CA GLU A 164 13.66 22.74 28.54
C GLU A 164 13.87 24.16 29.10
N GLU A 165 14.41 24.28 30.31
CA GLU A 165 15.06 25.51 30.78
C GLU A 165 16.56 25.26 31.07
#